data_AF-A0A8C3XWD4-F1
#
_entry.id   AF-A0A8C3XWD4-F1
#
_cell.length_a   1.000
_cell.length_b   1.000
_cell.length_c   1.000
_cell.angle_alpha   90.00
_cell.angle_beta   90.00
_cell.angle_gamma   90.00
#
_symmetry.space_group_name_H-M   'P 1'
#
loop_
_entity.id
_entity.type
_entity.pdbx_description
1 polymer ?
#
loop_
_entity_poly.entity_id
_entity_poly.type
_entity_poly.pdbx_seq_one_letter_code
_entity_poly.pdbx_strand_id
1 'polypeptide(L)'
;SFNTELPIPPFPHRLLSPSYYVVVIPAIIHHPGHEKVCVHLSSLPETVHLAVTLEMKTQNHTLVEKDVEKPGIFECIGFKVSSVVSVHVVIHSGETVSYEGRKKVLVRGQKARIVIDTDKPFYKPGETVKFRIVTLDQDFKAIDKVVSIPLAFQEIGAISVLSVPSLSR
;
A
#
# COMPACT_ATOMS: atom_id res chain seq x y z
N SER A 1 -58.76 -33.64 -33.39
CA SER A 1 -57.43 -33.57 -32.75
C SER A 1 -57.18 -32.13 -32.38
N PHE A 2 -57.35 -31.78 -31.11
CA PHE A 2 -57.07 -30.43 -30.60
C PHE A 2 -55.57 -30.30 -30.35
N ASN A 3 -54.90 -29.40 -31.08
CA ASN A 3 -53.56 -28.95 -30.76
C ASN A 3 -53.65 -27.99 -29.56
N THR A 4 -53.22 -28.45 -28.39
CA THR A 4 -52.95 -27.60 -27.23
C THR A 4 -51.44 -27.49 -27.04
N GLU A 5 -50.81 -26.57 -27.75
CA GLU A 5 -49.51 -26.04 -27.32
C GLU A 5 -49.77 -25.02 -26.21
N LEU A 6 -49.34 -25.36 -25.00
CA LEU A 6 -49.33 -24.45 -23.85
C LEU A 6 -48.32 -23.32 -24.12
N PRO A 7 -48.65 -22.05 -23.84
CA PRO A 7 -47.70 -20.96 -24.01
C PRO A 7 -46.54 -21.12 -23.04
N ILE A 8 -45.32 -21.10 -23.59
CA ILE A 8 -44.07 -21.09 -22.82
C ILE A 8 -44.08 -19.83 -21.93
N PRO A 9 -43.90 -19.94 -20.60
CA PRO A 9 -43.87 -18.77 -19.75
C PRO A 9 -42.68 -17.88 -20.14
N PRO A 10 -42.82 -16.54 -20.13
CA PRO A 10 -41.70 -15.65 -20.40
C PRO A 10 -40.60 -15.94 -19.38
N PHE A 11 -39.39 -16.25 -19.87
CA PHE A 11 -38.21 -16.36 -19.04
C PHE A 11 -38.12 -15.12 -18.15
N PRO A 12 -37.97 -15.27 -16.82
CA PRO A 12 -37.86 -14.11 -15.95
C PRO A 12 -36.67 -13.27 -16.41
N HIS A 13 -36.99 -12.06 -16.85
CA HIS A 13 -36.01 -11.08 -17.29
C HIS A 13 -35.02 -10.82 -16.15
N ARG A 14 -33.73 -10.96 -16.49
CA ARG A 14 -32.58 -10.39 -15.76
C ARG A 14 -32.33 -11.01 -14.37
N LEU A 15 -31.47 -12.03 -14.33
CA LEU A 15 -30.69 -12.33 -13.12
C LEU A 15 -29.93 -11.05 -12.74
N LEU A 16 -30.42 -10.27 -11.77
CA LEU A 16 -29.64 -9.18 -11.20
C LEU A 16 -28.40 -9.81 -10.57
N SER A 17 -27.25 -9.64 -11.20
CA SER A 17 -25.97 -9.90 -10.56
C SER A 17 -25.94 -9.11 -9.25
N PRO A 18 -25.64 -9.74 -8.10
CA PRO A 18 -25.57 -9.02 -6.84
C PRO A 18 -24.52 -7.90 -6.95
N SER A 19 -24.87 -6.71 -6.52
CA SER A 19 -23.94 -5.58 -6.46
C SER A 19 -22.80 -5.93 -5.51
N TYR A 20 -21.57 -5.62 -5.92
CA TYR A 20 -20.40 -5.86 -5.09
C TYR A 20 -19.55 -4.60 -4.97
N TYR A 21 -19.11 -4.36 -3.74
CA TYR A 21 -18.29 -3.22 -3.32
C TYR A 21 -16.98 -3.77 -2.77
N VAL A 22 -15.85 -3.40 -3.37
CA VAL A 22 -14.53 -3.83 -2.91
C VAL A 22 -13.62 -2.62 -2.82
N VAL A 23 -13.05 -2.39 -1.63
CA VAL A 23 -12.01 -1.40 -1.42
C VAL A 23 -10.77 -2.09 -0.86
N VAL A 24 -9.63 -1.88 -1.53
CA VAL A 24 -8.35 -2.51 -1.20
C VAL A 24 -7.35 -1.43 -0.84
N ILE A 25 -6.75 -1.58 0.34
CA ILE A 25 -5.62 -0.77 0.79
C ILE A 25 -4.57 -1.68 1.47
N PRO A 26 -3.26 -1.39 1.35
CA PRO A 26 -2.24 -2.09 2.11
C PRO A 26 -2.48 -2.01 3.62
N ALA A 27 -2.33 -3.14 4.32
CA ALA A 27 -2.39 -3.17 5.78
C ALA A 27 -1.17 -2.51 6.44
N ILE A 28 -0.04 -2.47 5.74
CA ILE A 28 1.21 -1.81 6.15
C ILE A 28 1.58 -0.80 5.08
N ILE A 29 1.82 0.44 5.50
CA ILE A 29 2.07 1.59 4.65
C ILE A 29 3.41 2.20 5.05
N HIS A 30 4.31 2.45 4.11
CA HIS A 30 5.65 2.96 4.42
C HIS A 30 5.75 4.50 4.29
N HIS A 31 6.34 5.17 5.29
CA HIS A 31 6.55 6.62 5.29
C HIS A 31 8.05 6.99 5.29
N PRO A 32 8.48 8.06 4.58
CA PRO A 32 7.70 8.80 3.59
C PRO A 32 7.49 7.95 2.33
N GLY A 33 6.32 8.01 1.71
CA GLY A 33 6.04 7.19 0.52
C GLY A 33 4.76 7.59 -0.18
N HIS A 34 4.50 6.95 -1.31
CA HIS A 34 3.23 7.01 -2.02
C HIS A 34 2.61 5.63 -2.02
N GLU A 35 1.36 5.54 -1.61
CA GLU A 35 0.58 4.31 -1.61
C GLU A 35 -0.68 4.51 -2.44
N LYS A 36 -1.38 3.40 -2.74
CA LYS A 36 -2.62 3.44 -3.52
C LYS A 36 -3.75 2.77 -2.77
N VAL A 37 -4.95 3.33 -2.91
CA VAL A 37 -6.22 2.66 -2.58
C VAL A 37 -6.93 2.33 -3.89
N CYS A 38 -7.40 1.11 -4.04
CA CYS A 38 -8.15 0.68 -5.21
C CYS A 38 -9.59 0.41 -4.82
N VAL A 39 -10.52 0.92 -5.63
CA VAL A 39 -11.95 0.82 -5.41
C VAL A 39 -12.58 0.16 -6.63
N HIS A 40 -13.41 -0.86 -6.40
CA HIS A 40 -14.17 -1.57 -7.41
C HIS A 40 -15.64 -1.64 -6.98
N LEU A 41 -16.48 -0.94 -7.72
CA LEU A 41 -17.94 -1.01 -7.61
C LEU A 41 -18.48 -1.61 -8.90
N SER A 42 -19.43 -2.52 -8.81
CA SER A 42 -19.97 -3.17 -9.99
C SER A 42 -21.38 -3.71 -9.76
N SER A 43 -22.09 -3.92 -10.87
CA SER A 43 -23.49 -4.37 -10.88
C SER A 43 -24.38 -3.45 -10.04
N LEU A 44 -24.11 -2.14 -10.11
CA LEU A 44 -24.86 -1.15 -9.34
C LEU A 44 -26.32 -1.07 -9.83
N PRO A 45 -27.31 -1.11 -8.92
CA PRO A 45 -28.72 -1.05 -9.28
C PRO A 45 -29.16 0.39 -9.58
N GLU A 46 -28.42 1.38 -9.07
CA GLU A 46 -28.62 2.81 -9.22
C GLU A 46 -27.30 3.57 -9.04
N THR A 47 -27.32 4.89 -9.21
CA THR A 47 -26.14 5.74 -8.94
C THR A 47 -25.90 5.80 -7.44
N VAL A 48 -24.64 5.60 -7.03
CA VAL A 48 -24.24 5.62 -5.61
C VAL A 48 -23.22 6.72 -5.35
N HIS A 49 -23.28 7.34 -4.18
CA HIS A 49 -22.30 8.33 -3.74
C HIS A 49 -21.20 7.63 -2.94
N LEU A 50 -19.96 7.74 -3.41
CA LEU A 50 -18.79 7.11 -2.81
C LEU A 50 -17.91 8.16 -2.12
N ALA A 51 -17.60 7.92 -0.84
CA ALA A 51 -16.61 8.67 -0.08
C ALA A 51 -15.54 7.74 0.51
N VAL A 52 -14.26 8.06 0.29
CA VAL A 52 -13.11 7.37 0.88
C VAL A 52 -12.22 8.39 1.59
N THR A 53 -12.13 8.26 2.91
CA THR A 53 -11.45 9.23 3.78
C THR A 53 -10.31 8.57 4.54
N LEU A 54 -9.12 9.18 4.47
CA LEU A 54 -8.01 8.88 5.35
C LEU A 54 -8.19 9.64 6.66
N GLU A 55 -8.30 8.91 7.75
CA GLU A 55 -8.32 9.49 9.08
C GLU A 55 -6.87 9.57 9.60
N MET A 56 -6.40 10.79 9.82
CA MET A 56 -5.04 11.06 10.29
C MET A 56 -5.07 11.70 11.67
N LYS A 57 -3.93 11.68 12.38
CA LYS A 57 -3.84 12.29 13.72
C LYS A 57 -4.07 13.80 13.72
N THR A 58 -3.70 14.48 12.63
CA THR A 58 -3.79 15.93 12.50
C THR A 58 -5.12 16.36 11.90
N GLN A 59 -5.46 15.83 10.72
CA GLN A 59 -6.64 16.20 9.97
C GLN A 59 -7.05 15.06 9.04
N ASN A 60 -8.35 14.81 8.92
CA ASN A 60 -8.89 13.87 7.96
C ASN A 60 -8.68 14.38 6.53
N HIS A 61 -8.40 13.47 5.61
CA HIS A 61 -8.17 13.79 4.21
C HIS A 61 -8.98 12.86 3.31
N THR A 62 -9.95 13.41 2.58
CA THR A 62 -10.78 12.68 1.63
C THR A 62 -10.00 12.44 0.34
N LEU A 63 -9.85 11.17 -0.06
CA LEU A 63 -9.18 10.76 -1.29
C LEU A 63 -10.12 10.72 -2.49
N VAL A 64 -11.37 10.32 -2.25
CA VAL A 64 -12.40 10.16 -3.26
C VAL A 64 -13.72 10.63 -2.68
N GLU A 65 -14.43 11.46 -3.43
CA GLU A 65 -15.80 11.87 -3.16
C GLU A 65 -16.48 12.10 -4.51
N LYS A 66 -17.37 11.20 -4.93
CA LYS A 66 -18.06 11.31 -6.23
C LYS A 66 -19.28 10.41 -6.34
N ASP A 67 -20.16 10.77 -7.26
CA ASP A 67 -21.25 9.93 -7.71
C ASP A 67 -20.76 8.92 -8.76
N VAL A 68 -21.22 7.67 -8.61
CA VAL A 68 -20.82 6.53 -9.44
C VAL A 68 -22.05 5.96 -10.13
N GLU A 69 -22.13 6.15 -11.44
CA GLU A 69 -23.21 5.63 -12.28
C GLU A 69 -23.02 4.16 -12.69
N LYS A 70 -24.03 3.59 -13.35
CA LYS A 70 -23.98 2.24 -13.92
C LYS A 70 -22.95 2.13 -15.05
N PRO A 71 -22.23 1.00 -15.19
CA PRO A 71 -22.37 -0.25 -14.42
C PRO A 71 -21.57 -0.28 -13.10
N GLY A 72 -20.78 0.75 -12.82
CA GLY A 72 -19.83 0.80 -11.71
C GLY A 72 -18.50 1.43 -12.11
N ILE A 73 -17.48 1.35 -11.24
CA ILE A 73 -16.13 1.89 -11.48
C ILE A 73 -15.05 0.93 -11.03
N PHE A 74 -13.88 1.05 -11.64
CA PHE A 74 -12.63 0.55 -11.11
C PHE A 74 -11.58 1.66 -11.17
N GLU A 75 -11.05 2.08 -10.03
CA GLU A 75 -10.05 3.15 -9.96
C GLU A 75 -9.06 2.92 -8.82
N CYS A 76 -7.79 3.25 -9.05
CA CYS A 76 -6.77 3.25 -8.02
C CYS A 76 -6.20 4.67 -7.83
N ILE A 77 -6.40 5.24 -6.64
CA ILE A 77 -5.99 6.59 -6.30
C ILE A 77 -4.70 6.53 -5.48
N GLY A 78 -3.69 7.27 -5.93
CA GLY A 78 -2.42 7.44 -5.22
C GLY A 78 -2.51 8.54 -4.17
N PHE A 79 -1.89 8.33 -3.01
CA PHE A 79 -1.81 9.34 -1.96
C PHE A 79 -0.45 9.32 -1.27
N LYS A 80 -0.05 10.47 -0.71
CA LYS A 80 1.20 10.61 0.05
C LYS A 80 0.97 10.25 1.51
N VAL A 81 1.86 9.40 2.04
CA VAL A 81 1.76 8.91 3.41
C VAL A 81 2.43 9.88 4.38
N SER A 82 1.67 10.40 5.34
CA SER A 82 2.16 11.25 6.43
C SER A 82 1.97 10.60 7.80
N SER A 83 0.72 10.43 8.24
CA SER A 83 0.36 9.91 9.57
C SER A 83 -1.06 9.34 9.59
N VAL A 84 -1.35 8.41 8.67
CA VAL A 84 -2.65 7.75 8.57
C VAL A 84 -2.88 6.79 9.76
N VAL A 85 -4.07 6.83 10.33
CA VAL A 85 -4.52 5.96 11.43
C VAL A 85 -5.47 4.89 10.90
N SER A 86 -6.44 5.32 10.09
CA SER A 86 -7.44 4.43 9.50
C SER A 86 -7.98 4.97 8.18
N VAL A 87 -8.58 4.08 7.42
CA VAL A 87 -9.38 4.41 6.23
C VAL A 87 -10.83 4.20 6.58
N HIS A 88 -11.66 5.19 6.28
CA HIS A 88 -13.10 5.15 6.41
C HIS A 88 -13.71 5.23 5.01
N VAL A 89 -14.57 4.28 4.70
CA VAL A 89 -15.26 4.16 3.41
C VAL A 89 -16.74 4.22 3.69
N VAL A 90 -17.45 5.09 2.99
CA VAL A 90 -18.91 5.21 3.04
C VAL A 90 -19.44 5.19 1.61
N ILE A 91 -20.49 4.40 1.39
CA ILE A 91 -21.21 4.34 0.11
C ILE A 91 -22.69 4.56 0.42
N HIS A 92 -23.28 5.57 -0.21
CA HIS A 92 -24.70 5.87 -0.13
C HIS A 92 -25.43 5.50 -1.42
N SER A 93 -26.62 4.92 -1.26
CA SER A 93 -27.59 4.67 -2.33
C SER A 93 -28.78 5.59 -2.07
N GLY A 94 -28.82 6.73 -2.77
CA GLY A 94 -29.71 7.84 -2.42
C GLY A 94 -29.46 8.36 -1.01
N GLU A 95 -30.49 8.38 -0.17
CA GLU A 95 -30.40 8.84 1.23
C GLU A 95 -29.97 7.72 2.20
N THR A 96 -29.85 6.47 1.71
CA THR A 96 -29.52 5.31 2.54
C THR A 96 -28.04 4.96 2.49
N VAL A 97 -27.45 4.57 3.63
CA VAL A 97 -26.07 4.04 3.67
C VAL A 97 -26.10 2.58 3.22
N SER A 98 -25.56 2.28 2.04
CA SER A 98 -25.47 0.91 1.53
C SER A 98 -24.29 0.14 2.11
N TYR A 99 -23.19 0.85 2.42
CA TYR A 99 -22.00 0.27 3.02
C TYR A 99 -21.24 1.32 3.83
N GLU A 100 -20.77 0.92 5.00
CA GLU A 100 -19.82 1.69 5.80
C GLU A 100 -18.76 0.74 6.37
N GLY A 101 -17.49 1.09 6.16
CA GLY A 101 -16.37 0.27 6.59
C GLY A 101 -15.22 1.13 7.10
N ARG A 102 -14.64 0.73 8.24
CA ARG A 102 -13.48 1.40 8.82
C ARG A 102 -12.35 0.41 9.08
N LYS A 103 -11.16 0.69 8.57
CA LYS A 103 -9.99 -0.20 8.70
C LYS A 103 -8.77 0.56 9.21
N LYS A 104 -8.16 0.06 10.28
CA LYS A 104 -6.87 0.57 10.78
C LYS A 104 -5.73 0.09 9.90
N VAL A 105 -4.75 0.97 9.68
CA VAL A 105 -3.55 0.69 8.90
C VAL A 105 -2.31 0.92 9.75
N LEU A 106 -1.26 0.12 9.52
CA LEU A 106 0.00 0.28 10.22
C LEU A 106 0.98 1.11 9.38
N VAL A 107 1.32 2.30 9.85
CA VAL A 107 2.30 3.17 9.19
C VAL A 107 3.70 2.90 9.76
N ARG A 108 4.66 2.57 8.90
CA ARG A 108 6.05 2.24 9.28
C ARG A 108 7.06 3.14 8.56
N GLY A 109 8.10 3.56 9.27
CA GLY A 109 9.20 4.30 8.63
C GLY A 109 9.91 3.45 7.60
N GLN A 110 10.19 4.00 6.43
CA GLN A 110 11.10 3.39 5.47
C GLN A 110 12.46 3.25 6.14
N LYS A 111 12.89 2.00 6.28
CA LYS A 111 14.25 1.69 6.74
C LYS A 111 15.10 1.41 5.52
N ALA A 112 16.28 2.02 5.47
CA ALA A 112 17.28 1.63 4.49
C ALA A 112 17.80 0.23 4.82
N ARG A 113 18.14 -0.53 3.78
CA ARG A 113 18.84 -1.82 3.91
C ARG A 113 20.32 -1.56 3.64
N ILE A 114 21.19 -2.11 4.47
CA ILE A 114 22.63 -1.92 4.32
C ILE A 114 23.25 -3.27 3.97
N VAL A 115 24.03 -3.29 2.89
CA VAL A 115 24.83 -4.43 2.49
C VAL A 115 26.29 -4.04 2.64
N ILE A 116 27.05 -4.88 3.35
CA ILE A 116 28.49 -4.75 3.50
C ILE A 116 29.11 -5.94 2.77
N ASP A 117 29.95 -5.65 1.80
CA ASP A 117 30.66 -6.66 1.03
C ASP A 117 32.16 -6.44 1.16
N THR A 118 32.90 -7.50 1.44
CA THR A 118 34.35 -7.47 1.63
C THR A 118 35.04 -8.00 0.39
N ASP A 119 36.26 -7.53 0.09
CA ASP A 119 36.99 -8.01 -1.09
C ASP A 119 37.41 -9.48 -0.98
N LYS A 120 37.54 -9.99 0.26
CA LYS A 120 37.80 -11.40 0.56
C LYS A 120 36.97 -11.90 1.76
N PRO A 121 36.64 -13.20 1.82
CA PRO A 121 35.98 -13.80 2.97
C PRO A 121 36.93 -14.11 4.14
N PHE A 122 38.24 -14.23 3.89
CA PHE A 122 39.27 -14.54 4.89
C PHE A 122 40.51 -13.67 4.70
N TYR A 123 41.11 -13.23 5.81
CA TYR A 123 42.31 -12.37 5.82
C TYR A 123 43.42 -13.00 6.64
N LYS A 124 44.65 -12.81 6.19
CA LYS A 124 45.84 -13.14 6.99
C LYS A 124 46.19 -11.98 7.94
N PRO A 125 46.88 -12.25 9.06
CA PRO A 125 47.38 -11.18 9.92
C PRO A 125 48.23 -10.17 9.14
N GLY A 126 47.98 -8.87 9.36
CA GLY A 126 48.65 -7.77 8.66
C GLY A 126 48.05 -7.41 7.29
N GLU A 127 47.08 -8.16 6.78
CA GLU A 127 46.33 -7.75 5.58
C GLU A 127 45.35 -6.63 5.90
N THR A 128 45.22 -5.68 4.98
CA THR A 128 44.20 -4.63 5.05
C THR A 128 42.88 -5.13 4.47
N VAL A 129 41.80 -5.01 5.26
CA VAL A 129 40.44 -5.32 4.83
C VAL A 129 39.92 -4.20 3.92
N LYS A 130 39.44 -4.55 2.72
CA LYS A 130 38.71 -3.62 1.87
C LYS A 130 37.25 -4.04 1.83
N PHE A 131 36.36 -3.08 1.97
CA PHE A 131 34.92 -3.33 1.94
C PHE A 131 34.17 -2.22 1.22
N ARG A 132 32.98 -2.56 0.76
CA ARG A 132 32.02 -1.65 0.14
C ARG A 132 30.75 -1.67 0.97
N ILE A 133 30.18 -0.49 1.18
CA ILE A 133 28.90 -0.34 1.84
C ILE A 133 27.92 0.20 0.81
N VAL A 134 26.82 -0.52 0.63
CA VAL A 134 25.73 -0.09 -0.25
C VAL A 134 24.48 0.07 0.60
N THR A 135 23.88 1.25 0.49
CA THR A 135 22.59 1.56 1.11
C THR A 135 21.51 1.41 0.05
N LEU A 136 20.51 0.57 0.33
CA LEU A 136 19.44 0.21 -0.58
C LEU A 136 18.08 0.65 -0.02
N ASP A 137 17.17 1.02 -0.90
CA ASP A 137 15.76 1.25 -0.56
C ASP A 137 14.98 -0.07 -0.46
N GLN A 138 13.66 0.02 -0.30
CA GLN A 138 12.79 -1.15 -0.21
C GLN A 138 12.68 -1.93 -1.54
N ASP A 139 12.96 -1.28 -2.67
CA ASP A 139 12.98 -1.86 -4.02
C ASP A 139 14.39 -2.34 -4.41
N PHE A 140 15.32 -2.40 -3.46
CA PHE A 140 16.72 -2.76 -3.67
C PHE A 140 17.48 -1.84 -4.63
N LYS A 141 17.05 -0.58 -4.76
CA LYS A 141 17.77 0.43 -5.54
C LYS A 141 18.76 1.16 -4.63
N ALA A 142 19.93 1.47 -5.18
CA ALA A 142 20.95 2.23 -4.46
C ALA A 142 20.43 3.63 -4.11
N ILE A 143 20.54 3.99 -2.83
CA ILE A 143 20.20 5.33 -2.35
C ILE A 143 21.46 6.19 -2.43
N ASP A 144 21.43 7.21 -3.27
CA ASP A 144 22.52 8.18 -3.42
C ASP A 144 22.42 9.34 -2.42
N LYS A 145 22.17 9.01 -1.14
CA LYS A 145 22.13 9.98 -0.04
C LYS A 145 23.21 9.64 0.97
N VAL A 146 23.82 10.69 1.52
CA VAL A 146 24.74 10.56 2.65
C VAL A 146 23.95 10.04 3.86
N VAL A 147 24.20 8.79 4.24
CA VAL A 147 23.66 8.17 5.45
C VAL A 147 24.80 7.95 6.44
N SER A 148 24.66 8.48 7.65
CA SER A 148 25.61 8.20 8.74
C SER A 148 25.39 6.78 9.24
N ILE A 149 26.32 5.87 8.90
CA ILE A 149 26.29 4.47 9.31
C ILE A 149 27.37 4.26 10.37
N PRO A 150 27.02 3.99 11.64
CA PRO A 150 28.02 3.61 12.64
C PRO A 150 28.55 2.22 12.29
N LEU A 151 29.88 2.08 12.25
CA LEU A 151 30.57 0.82 12.00
C LEU A 151 31.41 0.45 13.22
N ALA A 152 31.46 -0.82 13.54
CA ALA A 152 32.33 -1.35 14.58
C ALA A 152 33.01 -2.60 14.04
N PHE A 153 34.32 -2.70 14.29
CA PHE A 153 35.07 -3.91 13.99
C PHE A 153 35.18 -4.71 15.29
N GLN A 154 34.53 -5.85 15.30
CA GLN A 154 34.60 -6.82 16.38
C GLN A 154 35.75 -7.77 16.09
N GLU A 155 36.84 -7.69 16.85
CA GLU A 155 37.84 -8.76 16.85
C GLU A 155 37.33 -9.90 17.72
N ILE A 156 37.72 -11.13 17.39
CA ILE A 156 37.43 -12.32 18.21
C ILE A 156 38.29 -12.20 19.49
N GLY A 157 37.83 -11.40 20.46
CA GLY A 157 38.52 -11.13 21.73
C GLY A 157 38.49 -9.67 22.23
N ALA A 158 38.14 -8.67 21.39
CA ALA A 158 38.03 -7.26 21.81
C ALA A 158 37.11 -6.44 20.88
N ILE A 159 36.42 -5.43 21.42
CA ILE A 159 35.58 -4.49 20.65
C ILE A 159 36.38 -3.22 20.38
N SER A 160 36.64 -2.91 19.11
CA SER A 160 37.19 -1.61 18.69
C SER A 160 36.12 -0.83 17.93
N VAL A 161 35.60 0.24 18.54
CA VAL A 161 34.60 1.13 17.90
C VAL A 161 35.35 2.20 17.10
N LEU A 162 35.13 2.27 15.78
CA LEU A 162 35.66 3.34 14.92
C LEU A 162 34.50 4.12 14.31
N SER A 163 34.37 5.40 14.67
CA SER A 163 33.45 6.30 13.98
C SER A 163 33.96 6.59 12.58
N VAL A 164 33.30 6.07 11.55
CA VAL A 164 33.61 6.44 10.16
C VAL A 164 32.91 7.77 9.86
N PRO A 165 33.63 8.83 9.48
CA PRO A 165 33.00 10.09 9.09
C PRO A 165 32.13 9.85 7.87
N SER A 166 31.04 10.63 7.78
CA SER A 166 30.03 10.58 6.72
C SER A 166 30.62 10.29 5.35
N LEU A 167 30.14 9.22 4.69
CA LEU A 167 30.54 8.86 3.33
C LEU A 167 29.90 9.88 2.37
N SER A 168 30.61 10.96 2.04
CA SER A 168 30.27 11.82 0.91
C SER A 168 30.90 11.24 -0.35
N ARG A 169 30.10 11.09 -1.40
CA ARG A 169 30.61 10.99 -2.77
C ARG A 169 30.43 12.34 -3.44
#